data_AF-A0A232F9Y9-F1
#
_entry.id   AF-A0A232F9Y9-F1
#
_cell.length_a   1.000
_cell.length_b   1.000
_cell.length_c   1.000
_cell.angle_alpha   90.00
_cell.angle_beta   90.00
_cell.angle_gamma   90.00
#
_symmetry.space_group_name_H-M   'P 1'
#
loop_
_entity.id
_entity.type
_entity.pdbx_description
1 polymer ?
#
loop_
_entity_poly.entity_id
_entity_poly.type
_entity_poly.pdbx_seq_one_letter_code
_entity_poly.pdbx_strand_id
1 'polypeptide(L)'
;MTMDVSKTEPSRNGAAQQQCAGCNKPITERYLLRALDMFWHEDCLKCGCCDCRLGEVGSTCYTKANLILCKRDYLRLFGNTGHCAACSKAIPAFEMVMRARTNVYHLECFACQQCNHR
;
A
#
# COMPACT_ATOMS: atom_id res chain seq x y z
N MET A 1 7.06 -8.78 -1.58
CA MET A 1 7.82 -7.93 -2.50
C MET A 1 7.25 -6.52 -2.40
N THR A 2 7.99 -5.59 -1.81
CA THR A 2 7.72 -4.15 -1.89
C THR A 2 8.31 -3.64 -3.19
N MET A 3 7.62 -2.74 -3.88
CA MET A 3 8.16 -2.10 -5.08
C MET A 3 8.22 -0.60 -4.89
N ASP A 4 9.30 0.00 -5.37
CA ASP A 4 9.52 1.44 -5.33
C ASP A 4 8.99 2.10 -6.60
N VAL A 5 8.09 3.05 -6.43
CA VAL A 5 7.53 3.87 -7.50
C VAL A 5 8.42 5.10 -7.67
N SER A 6 9.03 5.23 -8.84
CA SER A 6 9.88 6.39 -9.17
C SER A 6 9.18 7.30 -10.19
N LYS A 7 9.21 8.61 -9.94
CA LYS A 7 8.79 9.65 -10.90
C LYS A 7 9.97 9.98 -11.81
N THR A 8 9.75 9.90 -13.12
CA THR A 8 10.76 10.24 -14.14
C THR A 8 10.18 11.16 -15.20
N GLU A 9 10.99 12.07 -15.74
CA GLU A 9 10.63 12.87 -16.91
C GLU A 9 10.96 12.10 -18.21
N PRO A 10 10.09 12.13 -19.24
CA PRO A 10 10.41 11.57 -20.53
C PRO A 10 11.46 12.41 -21.24
N SER A 11 12.53 11.76 -21.69
CA SER A 11 13.60 12.40 -22.47
C SER A 11 13.05 12.86 -23.82
N ARG A 12 13.15 14.16 -24.11
CA ARG A 12 12.58 14.83 -25.30
C ARG A 12 13.25 14.47 -26.65
N ASN A 13 14.13 13.47 -26.69
CA ASN A 13 14.85 13.10 -27.91
C ASN A 13 14.42 11.72 -28.40
N GLY A 14 13.52 11.67 -29.39
CA GLY A 14 13.38 10.60 -30.40
C GLY A 14 13.26 9.14 -29.93
N ALA A 15 13.16 8.87 -28.63
CA ALA A 15 13.13 7.54 -28.05
C ALA A 15 11.69 7.02 -28.02
N ALA A 16 11.53 5.73 -28.27
CA ALA A 16 10.25 5.01 -28.28
C ALA A 16 9.31 5.54 -27.19
N GLN A 17 8.12 6.01 -27.59
CA GLN A 17 7.08 6.46 -26.67
C GLN A 17 6.82 5.36 -25.64
N GLN A 18 7.06 5.65 -24.36
CA GLN A 18 6.84 4.69 -23.29
C GLN A 18 5.35 4.38 -23.24
N GLN A 19 4.99 3.09 -23.32
CA GLN A 19 3.60 2.67 -23.30
C GLN A 19 3.15 2.40 -21.87
N CYS A 20 1.96 2.89 -21.52
CA CYS A 20 1.37 2.63 -20.22
C CYS A 20 0.86 1.19 -20.14
N ALA A 21 1.32 0.41 -19.15
CA ALA A 21 0.88 -0.97 -18.94
C ALA A 21 -0.61 -1.09 -18.55
N GLY A 22 -1.21 -0.03 -17.99
CA GLY A 22 -2.61 -0.04 -17.56
C GLY A 22 -3.61 0.23 -18.68
N CYS A 23 -3.29 1.14 -19.60
CA CYS A 23 -4.21 1.56 -20.66
C CYS A 23 -3.70 1.29 -22.09
N ASN A 24 -2.49 0.76 -22.25
CA ASN A 24 -1.81 0.49 -23.52
C ASN A 24 -1.66 1.72 -24.44
N LYS A 25 -1.79 2.94 -23.90
CA LYS A 25 -1.60 4.18 -24.64
C LYS A 25 -0.18 4.72 -24.42
N PRO A 26 0.40 5.43 -25.40
CA PRO A 26 1.68 6.11 -25.23
C PRO A 26 1.57 7.20 -24.15
N ILE A 27 2.57 7.28 -23.30
CA ILE A 27 2.67 8.28 -22.24
C ILE A 27 3.26 9.56 -22.84
N THR A 28 2.42 10.57 -22.99
CA THR A 28 2.80 11.91 -23.47
C THR A 28 2.92 12.94 -22.34
N GLU A 29 2.64 12.52 -21.10
CA GLU A 29 2.70 13.36 -19.89
C GLU A 29 4.13 13.80 -19.58
N ARG A 30 4.27 14.92 -18.86
CA ARG A 30 5.58 15.43 -18.43
C ARG A 30 6.25 14.52 -17.40
N TYR A 31 5.46 13.84 -16.58
CA TYR A 31 5.96 12.93 -15.58
C TYR A 31 5.31 11.57 -15.82
N LEU A 32 6.09 10.52 -15.58
CA LEU A 32 5.61 9.15 -15.66
C LEU A 32 6.09 8.37 -14.45
N LEU A 33 5.36 7.32 -14.11
CA LEU A 33 5.68 6.44 -13.01
C LEU A 33 6.32 5.15 -13.56
N ARG A 34 7.44 4.76 -12.98
CA ARG A 34 8.04 3.45 -13.21
C ARG A 34 7.77 2.53 -12.02
N ALA A 35 7.11 1.41 -12.28
CA ALA A 35 6.80 0.37 -11.30
C ALA A 35 6.67 -0.98 -12.00
N LEU A 36 7.10 -2.07 -11.35
CA LEU A 36 7.08 -3.44 -11.92
C LEU A 36 7.88 -3.56 -13.23
N ASP A 37 8.98 -2.82 -13.38
CA ASP A 37 9.74 -2.69 -14.63
C ASP A 37 8.91 -2.19 -15.84
N MET A 38 7.72 -1.65 -15.58
CA MET A 38 6.79 -1.11 -16.56
C MET A 38 6.55 0.38 -16.31
N PHE A 39 6.02 1.05 -17.33
CA PHE A 39 5.67 2.47 -17.26
C PHE A 39 4.17 2.67 -17.12
N TRP A 40 3.79 3.70 -16.36
CA TRP A 40 2.41 4.00 -16.02
C TRP A 40 2.17 5.51 -16.02
N HIS A 41 0.97 5.92 -16.44
CA HIS A 41 0.46 7.25 -16.14
C HIS A 41 0.23 7.43 -14.64
N GLU A 42 0.25 8.67 -14.15
CA GLU A 42 -0.07 8.99 -12.75
C GLU A 42 -1.48 8.53 -12.37
N ASP A 43 -2.43 8.63 -13.30
CA ASP A 43 -3.82 8.19 -13.10
C ASP A 43 -4.04 6.70 -13.34
N CYS A 44 -3.15 6.02 -14.08
CA CYS A 44 -3.29 4.60 -14.38
C CYS A 44 -2.71 3.71 -13.28
N LEU A 45 -1.70 4.17 -12.54
CA LEU A 45 -1.13 3.42 -11.42
C LEU A 45 -1.96 3.61 -10.15
N LYS A 46 -3.04 2.82 -10.07
CA LYS A 46 -3.99 2.85 -8.95
C LYS A 46 -4.11 1.50 -8.26
N CYS A 47 -4.52 1.53 -7.01
CA CYS A 47 -4.81 0.32 -6.26
C CYS A 47 -6.08 -0.36 -6.79
N GLY A 48 -6.04 -1.67 -7.01
CA GLY A 48 -7.19 -2.46 -7.46
C GLY A 48 -8.33 -2.60 -6.45
N CYS A 49 -8.19 -2.08 -5.23
CA CYS A 49 -9.24 -2.14 -4.19
C CYS A 49 -9.81 -0.77 -3.80
N CYS A 50 -8.99 0.24 -3.57
CA CYS A 50 -9.42 1.60 -3.21
C CYS A 50 -9.50 2.57 -4.40
N ASP A 51 -9.02 2.19 -5.59
CA ASP A 51 -8.77 3.08 -6.74
C ASP A 51 -7.86 4.29 -6.43
N CYS A 52 -7.21 4.30 -5.27
CA CYS A 52 -6.34 5.39 -4.85
C CYS A 52 -5.03 5.39 -5.66
N ARG A 53 -4.60 6.59 -6.09
CA ARG A 53 -3.39 6.79 -6.90
C ARG A 53 -2.15 6.46 -6.09
N LEU A 54 -1.45 5.40 -6.49
CA LEU A 54 -0.32 4.90 -5.72
C LEU A 54 0.84 5.90 -5.74
N GLY A 55 1.04 6.62 -6.85
CA GLY A 55 2.06 7.66 -6.94
C GLY A 55 1.86 8.87 -6.01
N GLU A 56 0.64 9.09 -5.49
CA GLU A 56 0.34 10.16 -4.53
C GLU A 56 0.37 9.66 -3.09
N VAL A 57 -0.14 8.45 -2.83
CA VAL A 57 -0.29 7.88 -1.47
C VAL A 57 1.06 7.46 -0.88
N GLY A 58 2.05 7.13 -1.72
CA GLY A 58 3.42 6.93 -1.29
C GLY A 58 4.28 6.28 -2.37
N SER A 59 5.60 6.30 -2.19
CA SER A 59 6.53 5.76 -3.18
C SER A 59 6.58 4.22 -3.22
N THR A 60 5.62 3.52 -2.62
CA THR A 60 5.61 2.05 -2.62
C THR A 60 4.26 1.47 -3.00
N CYS A 61 4.30 0.43 -3.83
CA CYS A 61 3.13 -0.40 -4.14
C CYS A 61 3.44 -1.88 -3.84
N TYR A 62 2.38 -2.65 -3.67
CA TYR A 62 2.45 -4.06 -3.33
C TYR A 62 1.73 -4.86 -4.41
N THR A 63 2.37 -5.90 -4.93
CA THR A 63 1.74 -6.81 -5.89
C THR A 63 1.49 -8.18 -5.29
N LYS A 64 0.25 -8.65 -5.41
CA LYS A 64 -0.15 -10.01 -5.00
C LYS A 64 -1.40 -10.43 -5.77
N ALA A 65 -1.47 -11.70 -6.18
CA ALA A 65 -2.58 -12.25 -6.94
C ALA A 65 -2.93 -11.44 -8.21
N ASN A 66 -1.90 -10.98 -8.95
CA ASN A 66 -2.03 -10.12 -10.13
C ASN A 66 -2.72 -8.76 -9.91
N LEU A 67 -2.84 -8.33 -8.65
CA LEU A 67 -3.37 -7.01 -8.29
C LEU A 67 -2.24 -6.12 -7.76
N ILE A 68 -2.27 -4.85 -8.16
CA ILE A 68 -1.45 -3.78 -7.56
C ILE A 68 -2.28 -3.15 -6.45
N LEU A 69 -1.73 -3.13 -5.24
CA LEU A 69 -2.42 -2.72 -4.03
C LEU A 69 -1.64 -1.64 -3.28
N CYS A 70 -2.37 -0.77 -2.59
CA CYS A 70 -1.79 0.15 -1.62
C CYS A 70 -1.37 -0.63 -0.35
N LYS A 71 -0.44 -0.06 0.44
CA LYS A 71 0.00 -0.67 1.71
C LYS A 71 -1.17 -1.07 2.61
N ARG A 72 -2.18 -0.21 2.70
CA ARG A 72 -3.36 -0.43 3.56
C ARG A 72 -4.18 -1.64 3.10
N ASP A 73 -4.52 -1.70 1.82
CA ASP A 73 -5.34 -2.81 1.27
C ASP A 73 -4.55 -4.11 1.22
N TYR A 74 -3.24 -4.03 0.94
CA TYR A 74 -2.36 -5.18 1.04
C TYR A 74 -2.35 -5.76 2.47
N LEU A 75 -2.16 -4.93 3.49
CA LEU A 75 -2.23 -5.38 4.88
C LEU A 75 -3.62 -5.90 5.24
N ARG A 76 -4.69 -5.24 4.78
CA ARG A 76 -6.05 -5.67 5.03
C ARG A 76 -6.36 -7.06 4.47
N LEU A 77 -5.90 -7.36 3.25
CA LEU A 77 -6.21 -8.62 2.56
C LEU A 77 -5.20 -9.74 2.89
N PHE A 78 -3.95 -9.38 3.12
CA PHE A 78 -2.84 -10.34 3.18
C PHE A 78 -1.92 -10.17 4.38
N GLY A 79 -2.14 -9.17 5.22
CA GLY A 79 -1.40 -8.99 6.45
C GLY A 79 -1.84 -10.00 7.51
N ASN A 80 -0.92 -10.31 8.42
CA ASN A 80 -1.21 -11.20 9.53
C ASN A 80 -2.15 -10.51 10.53
N THR A 81 -3.34 -11.05 10.68
CA THR A 81 -4.28 -10.64 11.72
C THR A 81 -3.82 -11.17 13.09
N GLY A 82 -4.05 -10.38 14.12
CA GLY A 82 -3.77 -10.75 15.52
C GLY A 82 -5.05 -11.00 16.29
N HIS A 83 -4.92 -11.41 17.55
CA HIS A 83 -6.03 -11.41 18.50
C HIS A 83 -5.67 -10.53 19.69
N CYS A 84 -6.61 -9.70 20.13
CA CYS A 84 -6.43 -8.86 21.30
C CYS A 84 -6.48 -9.71 22.57
N ALA A 85 -5.44 -9.67 23.39
CA ALA A 85 -5.36 -10.46 24.62
C ALA A 85 -6.34 -9.99 25.73
N ALA A 86 -6.92 -8.80 25.60
CA ALA A 86 -7.89 -8.27 26.57
C ALA A 86 -9.35 -8.50 26.17
N CYS A 87 -9.70 -8.41 24.88
CA CYS A 87 -11.10 -8.58 24.43
C CYS A 87 -11.32 -9.81 23.53
N SER A 88 -10.26 -10.58 23.23
CA SER A 88 -10.27 -11.78 22.39
C SER A 88 -10.78 -11.59 20.96
N LYS A 89 -11.04 -10.35 20.53
CA LYS A 89 -11.46 -10.03 19.16
C LYS A 89 -10.26 -10.02 18.21
N ALA A 90 -10.53 -10.32 16.95
CA ALA A 90 -9.54 -10.26 15.89
C ALA A 90 -9.12 -8.81 15.62
N ILE A 91 -7.82 -8.59 15.53
CA ILE A 91 -7.18 -7.34 15.17
C ILE A 91 -6.84 -7.41 13.67
N PRO A 92 -7.42 -6.54 12.83
CA PRO A 92 -7.02 -6.39 11.44
C PRO A 92 -5.55 -5.99 11.32
N ALA A 93 -4.84 -6.53 10.33
CA ALA A 93 -3.40 -6.30 10.18
C ALA A 93 -3.01 -4.84 9.84
N PHE A 94 -3.98 -4.00 9.46
CA PHE A 94 -3.78 -2.58 9.22
C PHE A 94 -4.06 -1.71 10.46
N GLU A 95 -4.62 -2.29 11.54
CA GLU A 95 -4.94 -1.57 12.76
C GLU A 95 -3.68 -1.35 13.62
N MET A 96 -3.58 -0.17 14.24
CA MET A 96 -2.50 0.12 15.18
C MET A 96 -2.75 -0.61 16.50
N VAL A 97 -1.71 -1.25 17.02
CA VAL A 97 -1.80 -2.10 18.22
C VAL A 97 -0.72 -1.79 19.23
N MET A 98 -1.02 -2.03 20.51
CA MET A 98 -0.02 -2.11 21.57
C MET A 98 0.51 -3.53 21.68
N ARG A 99 1.83 -3.67 21.85
CA ARG A 99 2.49 -4.95 22.12
C ARG A 99 3.11 -4.91 23.51
N ALA A 100 2.74 -5.86 24.36
CA ALA A 100 3.35 -6.05 25.66
C ALA A 100 3.80 -7.51 25.80
N ARG A 101 5.13 -7.72 25.84
CA ARG A 101 5.74 -9.05 25.79
C ARG A 101 5.25 -9.83 24.55
N THR A 102 4.55 -10.93 24.75
CA THR A 102 4.00 -11.80 23.70
C THR A 102 2.57 -11.41 23.28
N ASN A 103 1.94 -10.49 24.01
CA ASN A 103 0.53 -10.16 23.84
C ASN A 103 0.34 -8.91 22.99
N VAL A 104 -0.74 -8.91 22.22
CA VAL A 104 -1.18 -7.80 21.36
C VAL A 104 -2.50 -7.27 21.88
N TYR A 105 -2.69 -5.96 21.85
CA TYR A 105 -3.89 -5.29 22.34
C TYR A 105 -4.33 -4.22 21.35
N HIS A 106 -5.64 -4.01 21.18
CA HIS A 106 -6.14 -2.76 20.59
C HIS A 106 -5.67 -1.58 21.45
N LEU A 107 -5.52 -0.40 20.85
CA LEU A 107 -5.23 0.83 21.59
C LEU A 107 -6.28 1.07 22.69
N GLU A 108 -7.54 0.78 22.38
CA GLU A 108 -8.66 0.85 23.32
C GLU A 108 -8.71 -0.31 24.33
N CYS A 109 -7.90 -1.35 24.20
CA CYS A 109 -7.88 -2.45 25.17
C CYS A 109 -6.63 -2.46 26.04
N PHE A 110 -5.67 -1.56 25.76
CA PHE A 110 -4.48 -1.40 26.57
C PHE A 110 -4.79 -0.50 27.79
N ALA A 111 -5.10 -1.14 28.91
CA ALA A 111 -5.36 -0.49 30.20
C ALA A 111 -4.88 -1.38 31.35
N CYS A 112 -4.53 -0.74 32.46
CA CYS A 112 -4.14 -1.44 33.68
C CYS A 112 -5.30 -2.32 34.19
N GLN A 113 -5.07 -3.62 34.38
CA GLN A 113 -6.12 -4.55 34.83
C GLN A 113 -6.58 -4.29 36.27
N GLN A 114 -5.82 -3.52 37.06
CA GLN A 114 -6.12 -3.24 38.46
C GLN A 114 -6.87 -1.91 38.67
N CYS A 115 -6.55 -0.86 37.90
CA CYS A 115 -7.18 0.46 38.03
C CYS A 115 -7.92 0.94 36.78
N ASN A 116 -7.92 0.16 35.70
CA ASN A 116 -8.54 0.47 34.41
C ASN A 116 -8.12 1.82 33.79
N HIS A 117 -6.99 2.37 34.24
CA HIS A 117 -6.38 3.56 33.67
C HIS A 117 -5.54 3.21 32.45
N ARG A 118 -5.46 4.15 31.49
CA ARG A 118 -4.72 4.00 30.22
C ARG A 118 -3.36 4.67 30.29
#